data_AF-A0A385TK97-F1
#
_entry.id   AF-A0A385TK97-F1
#
_cell.length_a   1.000
_cell.length_b   1.000
_cell.length_c   1.000
_cell.angle_alpha   90.00
_cell.angle_beta   90.00
_cell.angle_gamma   90.00
#
_symmetry.space_group_name_H-M   'P 1'
#
loop_
_entity.id
_entity.type
_entity.pdbx_description
1 polymer ?
#
loop_
_entity_poly.entity_id
_entity_poly.type
_entity_poly.pdbx_seq_one_letter_code
_entity_poly.pdbx_strand_id
1 'polypeptide(L)' 'MDLLLYAGLACLLVTGLLSGALTTGYQQRGNFYADSKDDRASRKKAANWFFLAGIVFLAAAGIVYLLFR' A
#
# COMPACT_ATOMS: atom_id res chain seq x y z
N MET A 1 -14.50 -3.79 14.24
CA MET A 1 -14.37 -2.89 13.07
C MET A 1 -13.04 -2.13 13.08
N ASP A 2 -12.64 -1.55 14.21
CA ASP A 2 -11.46 -0.68 14.30
C ASP A 2 -10.14 -1.38 13.90
N LEU A 3 -9.96 -2.65 14.31
CA LEU A 3 -8.77 -3.41 13.93
C LEU A 3 -8.66 -3.61 12.41
N LEU A 4 -9.77 -3.87 11.72
CA LEU A 4 -9.79 -4.00 10.25
C LEU A 4 -9.52 -2.66 9.57
N LEU A 5 -10.08 -1.56 10.09
CA LEU A 5 -9.81 -0.21 9.62
C LEU A 5 -8.33 0.14 9.75
N TYR A 6 -7.74 -0.06 10.93
CA TYR A 6 -6.33 0.23 11.18
C TYR A 6 -5.41 -0.65 10.33
N ALA A 7 -5.70 -1.95 10.19
CA ALA A 7 -4.95 -2.84 9.31
C ALA A 7 -5.02 -2.36 7.85
N GLY A 8 -6.21 -2.00 7.37
CA GLY A 8 -6.41 -1.47 6.02
C GLY A 8 -5.62 -0.19 5.75
N LEU A 9 -5.68 0.77 6.68
CA LEU A 9 -4.92 2.02 6.60
C LEU A 9 -3.41 1.77 6.64
N ALA A 10 -2.93 0.88 7.53
CA ALA A 10 -1.52 0.52 7.61
C ALA A 10 -1.02 -0.08 6.29
N CYS A 11 -1.79 -0.98 5.66
CA CYS A 11 -1.47 -1.52 4.35
C CYS A 11 -1.36 -0.43 3.28
N LEU A 12 -2.29 0.55 3.24
CA LEU A 12 -2.24 1.65 2.29
C LEU A 12 -1.03 2.57 2.50
N LEU A 13 -0.64 2.82 3.76
CA LEU A 13 0.58 3.57 4.06
C LEU A 13 1.82 2.85 3.52
N VAL A 14 1.91 1.52 3.73
CA VAL A 14 3.01 0.70 3.19
C VAL A 14 3.03 0.74 1.65
N THR A 15 1.87 0.66 0.99
CA THR A 15 1.77 0.83 -0.46
C THR A 15 2.31 2.20 -0.90
N GLY A 16 1.96 3.28 -0.22
CA GLY A 16 2.45 4.63 -0.51
C GLY A 16 3.98 4.74 -0.42
N LEU A 17 4.58 4.14 0.61
CA LEU A 17 6.03 4.07 0.78
C LEU A 17 6.71 3.28 -0.34
N LEU A 18 6.22 2.06 -0.64
CA LEU A 18 6.85 1.17 -1.63
C LEU A 18 6.67 1.67 -3.07
N SER A 19 5.52 2.28 -3.39
CA SER A 19 5.25 2.86 -4.71
C SER A 19 6.05 4.13 -5.00
N GLY A 20 6.59 4.78 -3.97
CA GLY A 20 7.21 6.10 -4.10
C GLY A 20 6.20 7.24 -4.21
N ALA A 21 4.94 7.04 -3.82
CA ALA A 21 3.93 8.10 -3.78
C ALA A 21 4.29 9.22 -2.78
N LEU A 22 5.12 8.89 -1.77
CA LEU A 22 5.58 9.81 -0.74
C LEU A 22 7.00 10.34 -0.98
N THR A 23 7.53 10.22 -2.20
CA THR A 23 8.87 10.72 -2.57
C THR A 23 8.78 11.82 -3.62
N THR A 24 9.77 12.72 -3.63
CA THR A 24 9.88 13.79 -4.63
C THR A 24 10.35 13.25 -5.99
N GLY A 25 10.13 14.03 -7.06
CA GLY A 25 10.61 13.64 -8.40
C GLY A 25 12.13 13.43 -8.49
N TYR A 26 12.91 14.20 -7.72
CA TYR A 26 14.36 14.00 -7.63
C TYR A 26 14.71 12.68 -6.95
N GLN A 27 14.03 12.33 -5.85
CA GLN A 27 14.22 11.06 -5.17
C GLN A 27 13.78 9.86 -6.04
N GLN A 28 12.67 9.97 -6.77
CA GLN A 28 12.24 8.92 -7.70
C GLN A 28 13.26 8.67 -8.81
N ARG A 29 13.83 9.73 -9.40
CA ARG A 29 14.89 9.60 -10.41
C ARG A 29 16.15 8.99 -9.81
N GLY A 30 16.57 9.45 -8.63
CA GLY A 30 17.70 8.86 -7.89
C GLY A 30 17.54 7.36 -7.67
N ASN A 31 16.39 6.94 -7.12
CA ASN A 31 16.10 5.53 -6.90
C ASN A 31 16.03 4.73 -8.22
N PHE A 32 15.53 5.33 -9.31
CA PHE A 32 15.45 4.65 -10.61
C PHE A 32 16.82 4.26 -11.17
N TYR A 33 17.84 5.09 -10.95
CA TYR A 33 19.21 4.82 -11.39
C TYR A 33 20.00 3.98 -10.37
N ALA A 34 19.65 4.03 -9.08
CA ALA A 34 20.28 3.22 -8.04
C ALA A 34 19.79 1.76 -8.02
N ASP A 35 18.49 1.54 -8.23
CA ASP A 35 17.88 0.21 -8.17
C ASP A 35 17.99 -0.55 -9.51
N SER A 36 18.18 -1.86 -9.45
CA SER A 36 18.02 -2.72 -10.64
C SER A 36 16.56 -2.72 -11.14
N LYS A 37 16.34 -3.18 -12.37
CA LYS A 37 14.96 -3.33 -12.90
C LYS A 37 14.16 -4.36 -12.09
N ASP A 38 14.82 -5.41 -11.63
CA ASP A 38 14.19 -6.49 -10.88
C ASP A 38 13.80 -6.05 -9.47
N ASP A 39 14.64 -5.26 -8.80
CA ASP A 39 14.32 -4.69 -7.47
C ASP A 39 13.10 -3.76 -7.56
N ARG A 40 13.03 -2.93 -8.61
CA ARG A 40 11.88 -2.07 -8.88
C ARG A 40 10.61 -2.87 -9.14
N ALA A 41 10.70 -3.94 -9.93
CA ALA A 41 9.57 -4.82 -10.21
C ALA A 41 9.09 -5.55 -8.94
N SER A 42 10.02 -6.06 -8.13
CA SER A 42 9.74 -6.70 -6.84
C SER A 42 9.06 -5.73 -5.88
N ARG A 43 9.59 -4.52 -5.72
CA ARG A 43 8.99 -3.48 -4.88
C ARG A 43 7.58 -3.12 -5.34
N LYS A 44 7.36 -2.96 -6.65
CA LYS A 44 6.02 -2.68 -7.20
C LYS A 44 5.05 -3.86 -6.97
N LYS A 45 5.52 -5.09 -7.11
CA LYS A 45 4.73 -6.30 -6.81
C LYS A 45 4.31 -6.33 -5.34
N ALA A 46 5.24 -6.06 -4.42
CA ALA A 46 4.94 -5.95 -3.00
C ALA A 46 3.93 -4.83 -2.71
N ALA A 47 4.13 -3.64 -3.29
CA ALA A 47 3.20 -2.51 -3.15
C ALA A 47 1.77 -2.88 -3.57
N ASN A 48 1.62 -3.61 -4.68
CA ASN A 48 0.33 -4.08 -5.19
C ASN A 48 -0.34 -5.10 -4.25
N TRP A 49 0.44 -6.01 -3.66
CA TRP A 49 -0.10 -6.96 -2.67
C TRP A 49 -0.61 -6.26 -1.42
N PHE A 50 0.16 -5.30 -0.89
CA PHE A 50 -0.29 -4.47 0.22
C PHE A 50 -1.53 -3.65 -0.14
N PHE A 51 -1.59 -3.12 -1.36
CA PHE A 51 -2.74 -2.35 -1.82
C PHE A 51 -4.01 -3.20 -1.84
N LEU A 52 -3.92 -4.39 -2.42
CA LEU A 52 -5.03 -5.33 -2.48
C LEU A 52 -5.47 -5.76 -1.08
N ALA A 53 -4.53 -6.10 -0.20
CA ALA A 53 -4.83 -6.45 1.19
C ALA A 53 -5.51 -5.29 1.93
N GLY A 54 -5.03 -4.06 1.74
CA GLY A 54 -5.61 -2.85 2.32
C GLY A 54 -7.06 -2.63 1.87
N ILE A 55 -7.35 -2.77 0.57
CA ILE A 55 -8.71 -2.70 0.04
C ILE A 55 -9.60 -3.77 0.68
N VAL A 56 -9.12 -5.02 0.78
CA VAL A 56 -9.88 -6.12 1.37
C VAL A 56 -10.22 -5.84 2.83
N PHE A 57 -9.27 -5.34 3.62
CA PHE A 57 -9.53 -4.98 5.02
C PHE A 57 -10.51 -3.83 5.17
N LEU A 58 -10.39 -2.78 4.36
CA LEU A 58 -11.32 -1.65 4.40
C LEU A 58 -12.73 -2.05 3.94
N ALA A 59 -12.84 -2.87 2.89
CA ALA A 59 -14.11 -3.42 2.44
C ALA A 59 -14.76 -4.28 3.53
N ALA A 60 -14.00 -5.19 4.15
CA ALA A 60 -14.47 -6.01 5.26
C ALA A 60 -14.92 -5.15 6.45
N ALA A 61 -14.18 -4.10 6.79
CA ALA A 61 -14.57 -3.17 7.86
C ALA A 61 -15.89 -2.46 7.54
N GLY A 62 -16.08 -2.00 6.30
CA GLY A 62 -17.32 -1.38 5.83
C GLY A 62 -18.51 -2.34 5.87
N ILE A 63 -18.32 -3.59 5.45
CA ILE A 63 -19.37 -4.63 5.52
C ILE A 63 -19.76 -4.90 6.98
N VAL A 64 -18.78 -5.11 7.87
CA VAL A 64 -19.03 -5.31 9.30
C VAL A 64 -19.77 -4.12 9.90
N TYR A 65 -19.37 -2.90 9.55
CA TYR A 65 -20.06 -1.70 10.01
C TYR A 65 -21.53 -1.66 9.56
N LEU A 66 -21.84 -2.03 8.32
CA LEU A 66 -23.22 -2.04 7.80
C LEU A 66 -24.08 -3.17 8.37
N LEU A 67 -23.50 -4.30 8.78
CA LEU A 67 -24.24 -5.45 9.31
C LEU A 67 -24.53 -5.34 10.81
N PHE A 68 -23.68 -4.62 11.56
CA PHE A 68 -23.74 -4.56 13.02
C PHE A 68 -24.06 -3.15 13.55
N ARG A 69 -24.50 -2.24 12.67
CA ARG A 69 -25.03 -0.92 13.00
C ARG A 69 -26.44 -0.78 12.46
#